data_AF-B5HKM1-F1
#
_entry.id   AF-B5HKM1-F1
#
_cell.length_a   1.000
_cell.length_b   1.000
_cell.length_c   1.000
_cell.angle_alpha   90.00
_cell.angle_beta   90.00
_cell.angle_gamma   90.00
#
_symmetry.space_group_name_H-M   'P 1'
#
loop_
_entity.id
_entity.type
_entity.pdbx_description
1 polymer ?
#
loop_
_entity_poly.entity_id
_entity_poly.type
_entity_poly.pdbx_seq_one_letter_code
_entity_poly.pdbx_strand_id
1 'polypeptide(L)'
;MAGHRPGLRGPAGQRTGARRRAGRRPAVTGPEAAKSARVLRVGNASGFYGDRFDAVREMLTGGPLDVLTGDYLAELTMLILGRDRLRDPGLGYARTFLRQLEETLGLAHDKGVRIVANAGGLNPAGLADAVRALAGRLGVPVNVAHVEGDDLTARYPGALTANAYLGGGGIAACLRAGADIVVTGRVTDAALVTGPAAAHFGWGPDDLDALAGAVVAGHVLECGTQATGGNYAFFARDGHDVRRPG
;
A
#
# COMPACT_ATOMS: atom_id res chain seq x y z
N MET A 1 -65.77 25.16 -28.48
CA MET A 1 -66.63 24.12 -27.89
C MET A 1 -66.12 23.81 -26.50
N ALA A 2 -66.97 24.05 -25.50
CA ALA A 2 -66.68 23.85 -24.09
C ALA A 2 -66.76 22.36 -23.70
N GLY A 3 -65.91 21.91 -22.79
CA GLY A 3 -65.96 20.60 -22.15
C GLY A 3 -65.62 20.75 -20.67
N HIS A 4 -66.60 20.46 -19.83
CA HIS A 4 -66.68 20.69 -18.39
C HIS A 4 -66.00 19.57 -17.57
N ARG A 5 -65.52 19.89 -16.36
CA ARG A 5 -64.81 19.01 -15.39
C ARG A 5 -65.75 17.96 -14.73
N PRO A 6 -65.26 16.94 -13.98
CA PRO A 6 -64.74 17.06 -12.58
C PRO A 6 -63.51 16.14 -12.32
N GLY A 7 -62.62 16.30 -11.33
CA GLY A 7 -62.80 16.77 -9.96
C GLY A 7 -62.90 15.59 -8.98
N LEU A 8 -61.82 14.84 -8.72
CA LEU A 8 -61.77 13.85 -7.63
C LEU A 8 -60.48 14.00 -6.80
N ARG A 9 -60.70 14.32 -5.51
CA ARG A 9 -59.72 14.41 -4.43
C ARG A 9 -59.36 13.00 -3.95
N GLY A 10 -58.06 12.72 -3.82
CA GLY A 10 -57.51 11.60 -3.05
C GLY A 10 -56.83 12.11 -1.77
N PRO A 11 -56.80 11.33 -0.68
CA PRO A 11 -56.56 11.83 0.67
C PRO A 11 -55.06 12.03 0.99
N ALA A 12 -54.82 12.99 1.87
CA ALA A 12 -53.53 13.28 2.48
C ALA A 12 -53.06 12.10 3.35
N GLY A 13 -52.15 11.30 2.81
CA GLY A 13 -51.39 10.30 3.56
C GLY A 13 -50.12 10.93 4.12
N GLN A 14 -50.09 11.11 5.44
CA GLN A 14 -48.91 11.48 6.21
C GLN A 14 -47.79 10.46 5.94
N ARG A 15 -46.67 10.92 5.38
CA ARG A 15 -45.40 10.20 5.42
C ARG A 15 -44.44 10.93 6.34
N THR A 16 -44.44 10.51 7.59
CA THR A 16 -43.36 10.70 8.55
C THR A 16 -42.13 9.94 8.04
N GLY A 17 -41.21 10.66 7.40
CA GLY A 17 -39.92 10.14 6.96
C GLY A 17 -38.81 11.01 7.53
N ALA A 18 -38.20 10.53 8.62
CA ALA A 18 -37.07 11.15 9.29
C ALA A 18 -35.96 11.50 8.29
N ARG A 19 -35.68 12.80 8.12
CA ARG A 19 -34.47 13.26 7.42
C ARG A 19 -33.28 12.86 8.29
N ARG A 20 -32.56 11.80 7.90
CA ARG A 20 -31.20 11.54 8.40
C ARG A 20 -30.36 12.78 8.13
N ARG A 21 -30.03 13.53 9.18
CA ARG A 21 -28.97 14.54 9.14
C ARG A 21 -27.67 13.79 8.86
N ALA A 22 -27.19 13.86 7.62
CA ALA A 22 -25.78 13.61 7.33
C ALA A 22 -24.99 14.65 8.14
N GLY A 23 -24.27 14.19 9.16
CA GLY A 23 -23.39 15.03 9.97
C GLY A 23 -22.25 15.54 9.10
N ARG A 24 -22.43 16.71 8.49
CA ARG A 24 -21.37 17.45 7.83
C ARG A 24 -20.44 17.96 8.94
N ARG A 25 -19.23 17.39 9.05
CA ARG A 25 -18.18 17.92 9.92
C ARG A 25 -17.93 19.40 9.54
N PRO A 26 -17.71 20.30 10.52
CA PRO A 26 -17.50 21.70 10.21
C PRO A 26 -16.16 21.85 9.49
N ALA A 27 -16.16 22.63 8.40
CA ALA A 27 -14.94 23.05 7.74
C ALA A 27 -14.19 24.01 8.68
N VAL A 28 -12.98 23.64 9.08
CA VAL A 28 -12.10 24.53 9.83
C VAL A 28 -11.32 25.33 8.81
N THR A 29 -11.77 26.57 8.56
CA THR A 29 -11.02 27.56 7.78
C THR A 29 -10.34 28.51 8.74
N GLY A 30 -9.02 28.39 8.88
CA GLY A 30 -8.20 29.31 9.65
C GLY A 30 -6.73 28.88 9.72
N PRO A 31 -5.79 29.77 10.10
CA PRO A 31 -4.34 29.59 10.01
C PRO A 31 -3.77 28.50 10.96
N GLU A 32 -4.64 27.86 11.72
CA GLU A 32 -4.33 26.79 12.68
C GLU A 32 -4.24 25.41 12.01
N ALA A 33 -4.74 25.26 10.78
CA ALA A 33 -4.60 24.05 9.96
C ALA A 33 -3.14 23.75 9.55
N ALA A 34 -2.23 24.70 9.74
CA ALA A 34 -0.81 24.58 9.42
C ALA A 34 0.08 24.06 10.58
N LYS A 35 -0.49 23.70 11.73
CA LYS A 35 0.28 23.21 12.90
C LYS A 35 0.27 21.67 12.99
N SER A 36 1.47 21.11 12.82
CA SER A 36 1.86 19.70 13.08
C SER A 36 1.34 18.65 12.09
N ALA A 37 1.91 18.62 10.88
CA ALA A 37 1.97 17.35 10.17
C ALA A 37 2.85 16.38 10.97
N ARG A 38 2.19 15.49 11.73
CA ARG A 38 2.80 14.49 12.61
C ARG A 38 3.91 13.74 11.87
N VAL A 39 5.04 13.47 12.54
CA VAL A 39 6.12 12.63 12.00
C VAL A 39 5.56 11.31 11.46
N LEU A 40 5.90 10.96 10.21
CA LEU A 40 5.58 9.67 9.58
C LEU A 40 6.69 8.68 9.88
N ARG A 41 6.36 7.56 10.52
CA ARG A 41 7.30 6.46 10.81
C ARG A 41 7.14 5.36 9.78
N VAL A 42 8.16 5.17 8.96
CA VAL A 42 8.20 4.14 7.93
C VAL A 42 9.29 3.13 8.28
N GLY A 43 8.98 1.86 8.11
CA GLY A 43 9.89 0.73 8.30
C GLY A 43 9.77 -0.22 7.13
N ASN A 44 10.81 -0.99 6.86
CA ASN A 44 10.87 -1.88 5.71
C ASN A 44 11.14 -3.33 6.16
N ALA A 45 10.40 -4.28 5.60
CA ALA A 45 10.52 -5.70 5.95
C ALA A 45 11.10 -6.59 4.83
N SER A 46 11.43 -6.03 3.67
CA SER A 46 12.00 -6.81 2.57
C SER A 46 12.75 -5.91 1.58
N GLY A 47 13.91 -6.37 1.10
CA GLY A 47 14.64 -5.76 -0.03
C GLY A 47 14.64 -6.63 -1.29
N PHE A 48 14.13 -7.87 -1.24
CA PHE A 48 14.00 -8.76 -2.39
C PHE A 48 13.06 -9.95 -2.10
N TYR A 49 12.58 -10.62 -3.15
CA TYR A 49 11.78 -11.84 -2.98
C TYR A 49 12.60 -12.99 -2.40
N GLY A 50 12.21 -13.43 -1.20
CA GLY A 50 12.93 -14.48 -0.45
C GLY A 50 13.80 -13.95 0.68
N ASP A 51 13.71 -12.65 0.99
CA ASP A 51 14.29 -12.05 2.19
C ASP A 51 13.72 -12.65 3.49
N ARG A 52 14.25 -12.22 4.64
CA ARG A 52 13.90 -12.69 5.99
C ARG A 52 12.39 -12.71 6.23
N PHE A 53 11.86 -13.91 6.38
CA PHE A 53 10.43 -14.12 6.58
C PHE A 53 9.88 -13.37 7.81
N ASP A 54 10.61 -13.45 8.93
CA ASP A 54 10.20 -12.89 10.23
C ASP A 54 10.25 -11.36 10.32
N ALA A 55 10.87 -10.67 9.35
CA ALA A 55 11.09 -9.23 9.37
C ALA A 55 9.78 -8.43 9.48
N VAL A 56 8.69 -8.91 8.88
CA VAL A 56 7.36 -8.28 8.99
C VAL A 56 6.89 -8.26 10.45
N ARG A 57 7.01 -9.39 11.16
CA ARG A 57 6.65 -9.49 12.58
C ARG A 57 7.58 -8.65 13.45
N GLU A 58 8.88 -8.68 13.18
CA GLU A 58 9.89 -7.88 13.90
C GLU A 58 9.61 -6.38 13.79
N MET A 59 9.28 -5.88 12.58
CA MET A 59 8.94 -4.46 12.38
C MET A 59 7.65 -4.07 13.11
N LEU A 60 6.62 -4.91 13.07
CA LEU A 60 5.35 -4.63 13.76
C LEU A 60 5.46 -4.68 15.29
N THR A 61 6.39 -5.46 15.83
CA THR A 61 6.58 -5.61 17.29
C THR A 61 7.70 -4.74 17.85
N GLY A 62 8.63 -4.27 17.02
CA GLY A 62 9.85 -3.58 17.43
C GLY A 62 9.68 -2.12 17.88
N GLY A 63 8.57 -1.47 17.57
CA GLY A 63 8.33 -0.08 17.95
C GLY A 63 7.09 0.55 17.31
N PRO A 64 6.86 1.86 17.50
CA PRO A 64 5.79 2.58 16.83
C PRO A 64 6.09 2.68 15.33
N LEU A 65 5.12 2.26 14.51
CA LEU A 65 5.20 2.25 13.06
C LEU A 65 3.89 2.81 12.51
N ASP A 66 3.97 3.66 11.50
CA ASP A 66 2.77 4.19 10.82
C ASP A 66 2.56 3.43 9.49
N VAL A 67 3.66 3.11 8.77
CA VAL A 67 3.64 2.38 7.50
C VAL A 67 4.75 1.33 7.48
N LEU A 68 4.39 0.10 7.09
CA LEU A 68 5.33 -0.97 6.77
C LEU A 68 5.46 -1.12 5.27
N THR A 69 6.68 -1.05 4.76
CA THR A 69 7.00 -1.30 3.35
C THR A 69 7.63 -2.67 3.16
N GLY A 70 7.58 -3.19 1.93
CA GLY A 70 8.37 -4.33 1.52
C GLY A 70 8.62 -4.34 0.02
N ASP A 71 9.90 -4.38 -0.34
CA ASP A 71 10.34 -4.56 -1.71
C ASP A 71 10.65 -6.03 -1.99
N TYR A 72 9.94 -6.61 -2.95
CA TYR A 72 10.04 -7.99 -3.37
C TYR A 72 10.64 -8.14 -4.77
N LEU A 73 10.83 -7.06 -5.53
CA LEU A 73 11.07 -7.19 -6.97
C LEU A 73 12.51 -6.86 -7.36
N ALA A 74 13.32 -7.90 -7.59
CA ALA A 74 14.57 -7.81 -8.34
C ALA A 74 14.39 -8.28 -9.80
N GLU A 75 15.38 -8.06 -10.65
CA GLU A 75 15.37 -8.49 -12.07
C GLU A 75 15.12 -10.01 -12.18
N LEU A 76 15.77 -10.80 -11.33
CA LEU A 76 15.56 -12.25 -11.27
C LEU A 76 14.13 -12.61 -10.83
N THR A 77 13.56 -11.85 -9.89
CA THR A 77 12.19 -12.07 -9.43
C THR A 77 11.20 -11.96 -10.59
N MET A 78 11.35 -10.94 -11.45
CA MET A 78 10.44 -10.73 -12.59
C MET A 78 10.44 -11.95 -13.53
N LEU A 79 11.62 -12.56 -13.78
CA LEU A 79 11.73 -13.79 -14.56
C LEU A 79 11.01 -14.98 -13.89
N ILE A 80 11.17 -15.14 -12.57
CA ILE A 80 10.51 -16.21 -11.81
C ILE A 80 8.99 -16.04 -11.89
N LEU A 81 8.48 -14.84 -11.62
CA LEU A 81 7.05 -14.54 -11.67
C LEU A 81 6.49 -14.70 -13.09
N GLY A 82 7.26 -14.35 -14.11
CA GLY A 82 6.87 -14.55 -15.51
C GLY A 82 6.71 -16.02 -15.86
N ARG A 83 7.63 -16.87 -15.38
CA ARG A 83 7.52 -18.33 -15.52
C ARG A 83 6.33 -18.91 -14.76
N ASP A 84 6.03 -18.41 -13.56
CA ASP A 84 4.86 -18.82 -12.79
C ASP A 84 3.57 -18.47 -13.54
N ARG A 85 3.47 -17.24 -14.08
CA ARG A 85 2.31 -16.77 -14.85
C ARG A 85 2.09 -17.54 -16.16
N LEU A 86 3.17 -18.00 -16.81
CA LEU A 86 3.07 -18.89 -17.97
C LEU A 86 2.47 -20.26 -17.64
N ARG A 87 2.71 -20.76 -16.42
CA ARG A 87 2.17 -22.05 -15.95
C ARG A 87 0.72 -21.90 -15.50
N ASP A 88 0.43 -20.81 -14.80
CA ASP A 88 -0.90 -20.48 -14.29
C ASP A 88 -1.12 -18.96 -14.39
N PRO A 89 -2.05 -18.49 -15.24
CA PRO A 89 -2.36 -17.07 -15.39
C PRO A 89 -2.80 -16.36 -14.09
N GLY A 90 -3.25 -17.11 -13.09
CA GLY A 90 -3.62 -16.59 -11.77
C GLY A 90 -2.43 -16.27 -10.87
N LEU A 91 -1.21 -16.70 -11.21
CA LEU A 91 0.02 -16.41 -10.47
C LEU A 91 0.70 -15.12 -10.98
N GLY A 92 1.99 -14.96 -10.69
CA GLY A 92 2.78 -13.79 -11.07
C GLY A 92 3.02 -12.78 -9.94
N TYR A 93 2.79 -13.16 -8.69
CA TYR A 93 3.06 -12.34 -7.50
C TYR A 93 3.88 -13.11 -6.45
N ALA A 94 4.49 -12.39 -5.50
CA ALA A 94 5.33 -12.95 -4.45
C ALA A 94 4.48 -13.68 -3.39
N ARG A 95 4.35 -15.01 -3.49
CA ARG A 95 3.53 -15.82 -2.58
C ARG A 95 3.99 -15.78 -1.12
N THR A 96 5.27 -15.52 -0.88
CA THR A 96 5.81 -15.36 0.49
C THR A 96 5.16 -14.20 1.24
N PHE A 97 4.77 -13.12 0.54
CA PHE A 97 4.05 -11.99 1.15
C PHE A 97 2.71 -12.42 1.75
N LEU A 98 1.94 -13.28 1.06
CA LEU A 98 0.67 -13.80 1.60
C LEU A 98 0.89 -14.61 2.88
N ARG A 99 1.95 -15.41 2.92
CA ARG A 99 2.29 -16.20 4.11
C ARG A 99 2.71 -15.30 5.27
N GLN A 100 3.47 -14.24 5.01
CA GLN A 100 3.81 -13.24 6.03
C GLN A 100 2.55 -12.55 6.57
N LEU A 101 1.62 -12.17 5.69
CA LEU A 101 0.35 -11.58 6.10
C LEU A 101 -0.52 -12.57 6.89
N GLU A 102 -0.50 -13.87 6.56
CA GLU A 102 -1.26 -14.87 7.31
C GLU A 102 -0.92 -14.87 8.81
N GLU A 103 0.34 -14.59 9.15
CA GLU A 103 0.81 -14.53 10.53
C GLU A 103 0.68 -13.14 11.18
N THR A 104 0.57 -12.08 10.38
CA THR A 104 0.79 -10.70 10.86
C THR A 104 -0.33 -9.71 10.54
N LEU A 105 -1.31 -10.10 9.72
CA LEU A 105 -2.38 -9.20 9.28
C LEU A 105 -3.21 -8.64 10.46
N GLY A 106 -3.58 -9.49 11.41
CA GLY A 106 -4.29 -9.06 12.63
C GLY A 106 -3.46 -8.08 13.45
N LEU A 107 -2.16 -8.35 13.60
CA LEU A 107 -1.25 -7.48 14.34
C LEU A 107 -1.09 -6.10 13.69
N ALA A 108 -0.96 -6.06 12.36
CA ALA A 108 -0.88 -4.80 11.62
C ALA A 108 -2.19 -3.99 11.77
N HIS A 109 -3.34 -4.65 11.65
CA HIS A 109 -4.66 -4.04 11.83
C HIS A 109 -4.85 -3.47 13.24
N ASP A 110 -4.56 -4.24 14.29
CA ASP A 110 -4.70 -3.82 15.69
C ASP A 110 -3.83 -2.60 16.02
N LYS A 111 -2.66 -2.50 15.40
CA LYS A 111 -1.73 -1.37 15.54
C LYS A 111 -2.05 -0.19 14.64
N GLY A 112 -2.99 -0.33 13.70
CA GLY A 112 -3.30 0.69 12.70
C GLY A 112 -2.14 0.96 11.72
N VAL A 113 -1.27 -0.03 11.50
CA VAL A 113 -0.14 0.06 10.57
C VAL A 113 -0.64 -0.22 9.16
N ARG A 114 -0.38 0.71 8.22
CA ARG A 114 -0.66 0.48 6.80
C ARG A 114 0.48 -0.29 6.15
N ILE A 115 0.17 -1.14 5.16
CA ILE A 115 1.17 -1.95 4.46
C ILE A 115 1.23 -1.54 2.99
N VAL A 116 2.43 -1.33 2.47
CA VAL A 116 2.67 -1.01 1.06
C VAL A 116 3.78 -1.91 0.50
N ALA A 117 3.49 -2.70 -0.52
CA ALA A 117 4.47 -3.62 -1.07
C ALA A 117 4.34 -3.77 -2.59
N ASN A 118 5.46 -3.91 -3.30
CA ASN A 118 5.47 -4.26 -4.72
C ASN A 118 5.39 -5.79 -4.95
N ALA A 119 4.96 -6.54 -3.94
CA ALA A 119 4.77 -7.99 -3.99
C ALA A 119 3.80 -8.45 -5.09
N GLY A 120 2.99 -7.55 -5.65
CA GLY A 120 2.07 -7.84 -6.75
C GLY A 120 2.79 -8.24 -8.04
N GLY A 121 4.04 -7.80 -8.24
CA GLY A 121 4.89 -8.24 -9.35
C GLY A 121 4.21 -8.07 -10.71
N LEU A 122 3.92 -9.18 -11.38
CA LEU A 122 3.27 -9.22 -12.69
C LEU A 122 1.75 -9.40 -12.61
N ASN A 123 1.18 -9.54 -11.41
CA ASN A 123 -0.25 -9.69 -11.19
C ASN A 123 -0.71 -9.01 -9.88
N PRO A 124 -0.68 -7.66 -9.82
CA PRO A 124 -1.09 -6.91 -8.63
C PRO A 124 -2.56 -7.12 -8.27
N ALA A 125 -3.45 -7.21 -9.26
CA ALA A 125 -4.87 -7.51 -9.04
C ALA A 125 -5.08 -8.88 -8.40
N GLY A 126 -4.44 -9.93 -8.92
CA GLY A 126 -4.52 -11.28 -8.38
C GLY A 126 -4.00 -11.36 -6.94
N LEU A 127 -2.91 -10.65 -6.62
CA LEU A 127 -2.45 -10.57 -5.24
C LEU A 127 -3.46 -9.86 -4.34
N ALA A 128 -4.05 -8.75 -4.78
CA ALA A 128 -5.05 -8.03 -3.99
C ALA A 128 -6.26 -8.92 -3.67
N ASP A 129 -6.73 -9.72 -4.63
CA ASP A 129 -7.82 -10.68 -4.42
C ASP A 129 -7.43 -11.77 -3.43
N ALA A 130 -6.21 -12.31 -3.53
CA ALA A 130 -5.70 -13.29 -2.58
C ALA A 130 -5.59 -12.71 -1.15
N VAL A 131 -5.16 -11.44 -1.01
CA VAL A 131 -5.12 -10.75 0.30
C VAL A 131 -6.53 -10.54 0.85
N ARG A 132 -7.52 -10.15 0.02
CA ARG A 132 -8.92 -10.03 0.45
C ARG A 132 -9.49 -11.36 0.93
N ALA A 133 -9.21 -12.45 0.21
CA ALA A 133 -9.61 -13.79 0.60
C ALA A 133 -8.97 -14.19 1.94
N LEU A 134 -7.67 -13.94 2.10
CA LEU A 134 -6.95 -14.17 3.36
C LEU A 134 -7.57 -13.38 4.53
N ALA A 135 -7.80 -12.08 4.34
CA ALA A 135 -8.43 -11.21 5.32
C ALA A 135 -9.82 -11.74 5.74
N GLY A 136 -10.63 -12.19 4.79
CA GLY A 136 -11.93 -12.82 5.04
C GLY A 136 -11.83 -14.11 5.86
N ARG A 137 -10.86 -14.98 5.56
CA ARG A 137 -10.62 -16.21 6.35
C ARG A 137 -10.18 -15.91 7.78
N LEU A 138 -9.37 -14.86 7.97
CA LEU A 138 -8.86 -14.46 9.29
C LEU A 138 -9.85 -13.59 10.08
N GLY A 139 -10.92 -13.11 9.44
CA GLY A 139 -11.89 -12.20 10.06
C GLY A 139 -11.33 -10.81 10.34
N VAL A 140 -10.28 -10.38 9.64
CA VAL A 140 -9.63 -9.07 9.84
C VAL A 140 -10.16 -8.06 8.81
N PRO A 141 -10.86 -6.98 9.22
CA PRO A 141 -11.50 -6.06 8.29
C PRO A 141 -10.49 -5.02 7.76
N VAL A 142 -9.88 -5.30 6.61
CA VAL A 142 -8.96 -4.39 5.92
C VAL A 142 -9.42 -4.03 4.52
N ASN A 143 -9.17 -2.78 4.12
CA ASN A 143 -9.32 -2.30 2.76
C ASN A 143 -8.04 -2.58 1.96
N VAL A 144 -8.15 -3.38 0.90
CA VAL A 144 -7.03 -3.76 0.04
C VAL A 144 -7.17 -3.08 -1.32
N ALA A 145 -6.13 -2.36 -1.74
CA ALA A 145 -6.03 -1.73 -3.05
C ALA A 145 -4.79 -2.23 -3.81
N HIS A 146 -4.77 -2.01 -5.13
CA HIS A 146 -3.59 -2.27 -5.94
C HIS A 146 -3.29 -1.16 -6.93
N VAL A 147 -2.03 -1.13 -7.41
CA VAL A 147 -1.57 -0.24 -8.48
C VAL A 147 -1.13 -1.08 -9.67
N GLU A 148 -1.64 -0.73 -10.84
CA GLU A 148 -1.33 -1.32 -12.15
C GLU A 148 -0.89 -0.22 -13.14
N GLY A 149 -0.58 -0.63 -14.38
CA GLY A 149 -0.16 0.26 -15.47
C GLY A 149 1.33 0.16 -15.80
N ASP A 150 2.05 -0.74 -15.13
CA ASP A 150 3.46 -1.03 -15.38
C ASP A 150 3.67 -2.02 -16.54
N ASP A 151 2.71 -2.91 -16.82
CA ASP A 151 2.83 -3.94 -17.87
C ASP A 151 2.89 -3.33 -19.28
N LEU A 152 4.03 -3.51 -19.94
CA LEU A 152 4.33 -3.10 -21.31
C LEU A 152 4.48 -4.29 -22.26
N THR A 153 4.15 -5.52 -21.85
CA THR A 153 4.38 -6.74 -22.64
C THR A 153 3.74 -6.65 -24.03
N ALA A 154 2.58 -5.99 -24.15
CA ALA A 154 1.92 -5.75 -25.44
C ALA A 154 2.75 -4.89 -26.43
N ARG A 155 3.64 -4.02 -25.93
CA ARG A 155 4.55 -3.18 -26.74
C ARG A 155 5.81 -3.94 -27.18
N TYR A 156 6.16 -5.01 -26.49
CA TYR A 156 7.40 -5.76 -26.70
C TYR A 156 7.10 -7.24 -26.97
N PRO A 157 6.52 -7.58 -28.14
CA PRO A 157 6.19 -8.96 -28.48
C PRO A 157 7.44 -9.84 -28.43
N GLY A 158 7.33 -10.99 -27.74
CA GLY A 158 8.43 -11.92 -27.53
C GLY A 158 9.23 -11.71 -26.24
N ALA A 159 9.04 -10.58 -25.54
CA ALA A 159 9.51 -10.44 -24.17
C ALA A 159 8.68 -11.32 -23.22
N LEU A 160 9.34 -12.02 -22.30
CA LEU A 160 8.63 -12.77 -21.25
C LEU A 160 7.92 -11.83 -20.28
N THR A 161 8.58 -10.72 -19.95
CA THR A 161 8.06 -9.64 -19.12
C THR A 161 8.62 -8.32 -19.64
N ALA A 162 7.81 -7.27 -19.68
CA ALA A 162 8.27 -5.92 -19.89
C ALA A 162 7.48 -4.99 -18.98
N ASN A 163 8.14 -4.32 -18.03
CA ASN A 163 7.45 -3.50 -17.04
C ASN A 163 8.14 -2.15 -16.87
N ALA A 164 7.35 -1.07 -16.81
CA ALA A 164 7.83 0.25 -16.44
C ALA A 164 7.94 0.40 -14.92
N TYR A 165 8.94 1.13 -14.45
CA TYR A 165 8.96 1.55 -13.06
C TYR A 165 8.02 2.74 -12.87
N LEU A 166 6.91 2.51 -12.17
CA LEU A 166 6.00 3.58 -11.78
C LEU A 166 6.51 4.33 -10.53
N GLY A 167 6.04 5.56 -10.32
CA GLY A 167 6.32 6.34 -9.10
C GLY A 167 5.26 6.12 -8.00
N GLY A 168 5.42 6.85 -6.88
CA GLY A 168 4.54 6.73 -5.70
C GLY A 168 3.12 7.27 -5.84
N GLY A 169 2.76 7.91 -6.96
CA GLY A 169 1.46 8.58 -7.13
C GLY A 169 0.24 7.66 -6.99
N GLY A 170 0.31 6.46 -7.59
CA GLY A 170 -0.76 5.46 -7.47
C GLY A 170 -0.93 4.97 -6.04
N ILE A 171 0.18 4.70 -5.34
CA ILE A 171 0.19 4.32 -3.92
C ILE A 171 -0.46 5.41 -3.07
N ALA A 172 -0.08 6.67 -3.31
CA ALA A 172 -0.64 7.80 -2.57
C ALA A 172 -2.15 7.94 -2.78
N ALA A 173 -2.64 7.70 -4.00
CA ALA A 173 -4.07 7.69 -4.30
C ALA A 173 -4.81 6.58 -3.55
N CYS A 174 -4.28 5.36 -3.54
CA CYS A 174 -4.86 4.24 -2.79
C CYS A 174 -4.95 4.53 -1.29
N LEU A 175 -3.88 5.04 -0.68
CA LEU A 175 -3.84 5.36 0.74
C LEU A 175 -4.81 6.50 1.10
N ARG A 176 -4.91 7.55 0.27
CA ARG A 176 -5.90 8.63 0.46
C ARG A 176 -7.34 8.14 0.33
N ALA A 177 -7.58 7.10 -0.47
CA ALA A 177 -8.88 6.44 -0.57
C ALA A 177 -9.22 5.53 0.63
N GLY A 178 -8.31 5.38 1.60
CA GLY A 178 -8.53 4.61 2.82
C GLY A 178 -8.06 3.17 2.76
N ALA A 179 -7.17 2.82 1.82
CA ALA A 179 -6.54 1.50 1.81
C ALA A 179 -5.66 1.28 3.05
N ASP A 180 -5.83 0.14 3.70
CA ASP A 180 -4.95 -0.35 4.76
C ASP A 180 -3.76 -1.11 4.16
N ILE A 181 -3.98 -1.78 3.02
CA ILE A 181 -2.96 -2.51 2.28
C ILE A 181 -2.96 -2.05 0.83
N VAL A 182 -1.80 -1.70 0.31
CA VAL A 182 -1.58 -1.39 -1.11
C VAL A 182 -0.54 -2.36 -1.67
N VAL A 183 -0.92 -3.12 -2.70
CA VAL A 183 0.02 -3.96 -3.45
C VAL A 183 0.24 -3.41 -4.85
N THR A 184 1.48 -3.37 -5.32
CA THR A 184 1.79 -2.83 -6.65
C THR A 184 2.47 -3.85 -7.54
N GLY A 185 2.48 -3.57 -8.84
CA GLY A 185 3.46 -4.14 -9.77
C GLY A 185 4.81 -3.44 -9.64
N ARG A 186 5.51 -3.27 -10.77
CA ARG A 186 6.81 -2.59 -10.78
C ARG A 186 6.66 -1.09 -10.48
N VAL A 187 7.24 -0.68 -9.36
CA VAL A 187 7.44 0.72 -8.97
C VAL A 187 8.93 0.93 -8.69
N THR A 188 9.41 2.17 -8.69
CA THR A 188 10.73 2.48 -8.11
C THR A 188 10.73 2.09 -6.64
N ASP A 189 11.85 1.61 -6.12
CA ASP A 189 11.96 1.14 -4.74
C ASP A 189 11.49 2.25 -3.76
N ALA A 190 12.00 3.47 -3.95
CA ALA A 190 11.60 4.67 -3.22
C ALA A 190 10.12 5.07 -3.37
N ALA A 191 9.38 4.53 -4.34
CA ALA A 191 7.92 4.74 -4.47
C ALA A 191 7.17 4.20 -3.26
N LEU A 192 7.69 3.11 -2.68
CA LEU A 192 7.10 2.48 -1.49
C LEU A 192 7.11 3.42 -0.28
N VAL A 193 8.02 4.40 -0.25
CA VAL A 193 8.11 5.43 0.81
C VAL A 193 7.53 6.78 0.37
N THR A 194 7.82 7.23 -0.85
CA THR A 194 7.31 8.50 -1.37
C THR A 194 5.78 8.50 -1.53
N GLY A 195 5.17 7.37 -1.89
CA GLY A 195 3.72 7.23 -1.97
C GLY A 195 3.01 7.48 -0.63
N PRO A 196 3.36 6.75 0.45
CA PRO A 196 2.85 7.03 1.79
C PRO A 196 3.17 8.43 2.29
N ALA A 197 4.37 8.95 2.03
CA ALA A 197 4.73 10.32 2.41
C ALA A 197 3.81 11.34 1.74
N ALA A 198 3.61 11.24 0.43
CA ALA A 198 2.72 12.14 -0.29
C ALA A 198 1.26 12.03 0.17
N ALA A 199 0.78 10.82 0.51
CA ALA A 199 -0.55 10.64 1.09
C ALA A 199 -0.68 11.29 2.48
N HIS A 200 0.33 11.11 3.33
CA HIS A 200 0.34 11.57 4.72
C HIS A 200 0.47 13.09 4.84
N PHE A 201 1.39 13.68 4.07
CA PHE A 201 1.66 15.12 4.12
C PHE A 201 0.80 15.94 3.16
N GLY A 202 -0.01 15.27 2.33
CA GLY A 202 -0.91 15.94 1.37
C GLY A 202 -0.19 16.53 0.16
N TRP A 203 1.01 16.03 -0.17
CA TRP A 203 1.80 16.51 -1.30
C TRP A 203 1.18 16.09 -2.64
N GLY A 204 1.21 17.03 -3.57
CA GLY A 204 0.96 16.85 -4.99
C GLY A 204 2.24 16.58 -5.78
N PRO A 205 2.11 16.43 -7.11
CA PRO A 205 3.24 16.12 -8.00
C PRO A 205 4.26 17.27 -8.10
N ASP A 206 3.88 18.50 -7.77
CA ASP A 206 4.72 19.70 -7.89
C ASP A 206 5.49 20.03 -6.59
N ASP A 207 5.28 19.29 -5.50
CA ASP A 207 5.99 19.46 -4.22
C ASP A 207 7.39 18.83 -4.28
N LEU A 208 8.19 19.22 -5.27
CA LEU A 208 9.41 18.53 -5.68
C LEU A 208 10.47 18.44 -4.57
N ASP A 209 10.65 19.48 -3.77
CA ASP A 209 11.64 19.46 -2.67
C ASP A 209 11.26 18.42 -1.59
N ALA A 210 9.97 18.35 -1.26
CA ALA A 210 9.46 17.39 -0.28
C ALA A 210 9.52 15.96 -0.82
N LEU A 211 9.16 15.77 -2.09
CA LEU A 211 9.28 14.49 -2.78
C LEU A 211 10.74 14.05 -2.89
N ALA A 212 11.67 14.94 -3.19
CA ALA A 212 13.11 14.63 -3.22
C ALA A 212 13.61 14.18 -1.84
N GLY A 213 13.20 14.84 -0.76
CA GLY A 213 13.49 14.41 0.60
C GLY A 213 12.94 13.01 0.91
N ALA A 214 11.72 12.71 0.46
CA ALA A 214 11.14 11.38 0.62
C ALA A 214 11.82 10.30 -0.24
N VAL A 215 12.35 10.64 -1.42
CA VAL A 215 13.17 9.74 -2.23
C VAL A 215 14.45 9.37 -1.49
N VAL A 216 15.13 10.36 -0.89
CA VAL A 216 16.34 10.12 -0.08
C VAL A 216 16.02 9.21 1.12
N ALA A 217 14.93 9.50 1.84
CA ALA A 217 14.48 8.66 2.95
C ALA A 217 14.13 7.22 2.49
N GLY A 218 13.48 7.08 1.34
CA GLY A 218 13.19 5.79 0.70
C GLY A 218 14.45 4.98 0.50
N HIS A 219 15.41 5.51 -0.27
CA HIS A 219 16.66 4.80 -0.56
C HIS A 219 17.44 4.39 0.69
N VAL A 220 17.41 5.20 1.75
CA VAL A 220 18.02 4.84 3.03
C VAL A 220 17.28 3.65 3.67
N LEU A 221 15.95 3.61 3.61
CA LEU A 221 15.14 2.54 4.20
C LEU A 221 15.21 1.21 3.42
N GLU A 222 15.17 1.26 2.10
CA GLU A 222 15.08 0.07 1.24
C GLU A 222 16.46 -0.51 0.86
N CYS A 223 17.43 0.34 0.51
CA CYS A 223 18.75 -0.10 0.03
C CYS A 223 19.85 0.05 1.10
N GLY A 224 19.59 0.79 2.19
CA GLY A 224 20.53 0.99 3.28
C GLY A 224 20.53 -0.18 4.27
N THR A 225 21.27 -1.26 3.97
CA THR A 225 21.47 -2.39 4.90
C THR A 225 21.95 -1.95 6.28
N GLN A 226 22.70 -0.84 6.34
CA GLN A 226 23.20 -0.20 7.56
C GLN A 226 22.13 0.57 8.35
N ALA A 227 21.07 1.04 7.69
CA ALA A 227 20.02 1.85 8.31
C ALA A 227 18.85 1.00 8.84
N THR A 228 18.53 -0.12 8.17
CA THR A 228 17.38 -0.99 8.55
C THR A 228 17.78 -2.40 8.98
N GLY A 229 19.06 -2.74 8.95
CA GLY A 229 19.59 -4.00 9.49
C GLY A 229 19.66 -5.18 8.53
N GLY A 230 19.29 -5.03 7.24
CA GLY A 230 19.52 -6.02 6.18
C GLY A 230 19.35 -7.50 6.57
N ASN A 231 20.24 -8.36 6.07
CA ASN A 231 20.28 -9.81 6.43
C ASN A 231 20.75 -10.08 7.87
N TYR A 232 21.14 -9.05 8.63
CA TYR A 232 21.68 -9.20 9.98
C TYR A 232 21.16 -8.10 10.90
N ALA A 233 19.96 -8.32 11.45
CA ALA A 233 19.34 -7.39 12.40
C ALA A 233 19.94 -7.54 13.81
N PHE A 234 19.64 -6.56 14.67
CA PHE A 234 19.98 -6.58 16.10
C PHE A 234 21.48 -6.57 16.46
N PHE A 235 22.38 -6.33 15.51
CA PHE A 235 23.83 -6.19 15.78
C PHE A 235 24.19 -5.23 16.94
N ALA A 236 23.41 -4.16 17.11
CA ALA A 236 23.57 -3.21 18.22
C ALA A 236 23.09 -3.76 19.58
N ARG A 237 22.10 -4.66 19.59
CA ARG A 237 21.66 -5.37 20.81
C ARG A 237 22.62 -6.51 21.17
N ASP A 238 23.11 -7.20 20.15
CA ASP A 238 23.90 -8.41 20.30
C ASP A 238 25.41 -8.11 20.45
N GLY A 239 25.80 -6.84 20.46
CA GLY A 239 27.18 -6.39 20.74
C GLY A 239 28.18 -6.71 19.64
N HIS A 240 27.73 -6.90 18.40
CA HIS A 240 28.61 -7.23 17.27
C HIS A 240 29.40 -6.01 16.77
N ASP A 241 30.72 -6.17 16.58
CA ASP A 241 31.57 -5.13 16.01
C ASP A 241 31.35 -5.01 14.50
N VAL A 242 30.48 -4.08 14.10
CA VAL A 242 30.18 -3.78 12.70
C VAL A 242 31.30 -3.09 11.93
N ARG A 243 32.46 -2.83 12.55
CA ARG A 243 33.63 -2.21 11.89
C ARG A 243 34.52 -3.22 11.17
N ARG A 244 34.28 -4.52 11.33
CA ARG A 244 35.01 -5.58 10.62
C ARG A 244 34.02 -6.59 10.05
N PRO A 245 34.05 -6.87 8.73
CA PRO A 245 33.41 -8.08 8.23
C PRO A 245 34.12 -9.29 8.83
N GLY A 246 33.33 -10.22 9.39
CA GLY A 246 33.82 -11.49 9.95
C GLY A 246 34.37 -12.43 8.89
#